data_AF-A0A1E4KA13-F1
#
_entry.id   AF-A0A1E4KA13-F1
#
_cell.length_a   1.000
_cell.length_b   1.000
_cell.length_c   1.000
_cell.angle_alpha   90.00
_cell.angle_beta   90.00
_cell.angle_gamma   90.00
#
_symmetry.space_group_name_H-M   'P 1'
#
loop_
_entity.id
_entity.type
_entity.pdbx_description
1 polymer ?
#
loop_
_entity_poly.entity_id
_entity_poly.type
_entity_poly.pdbx_seq_one_letter_code
_entity_poly.pdbx_strand_id
1 'polypeptide(L)'
;MSLLLRTSLLLALGALPFAVPAAKNSSVAEEAGQKMTVSQEGADVVHFCAELEDVSFVGSGNRIEANGPCRSVSIVGSDNSAVLMVQPERVSVDGNNNQVHWIPSDRPKPAITVNGRGNAVDRRKDE
;
A
#
# COMPACT_ATOMS: atom_id res chain seq x y z
N MET A 1 -55.14 -26.75 -40.19
CA MET A 1 -55.63 -28.05 -39.69
C MET A 1 -54.84 -28.37 -38.43
N SER A 2 -55.46 -28.22 -37.26
CA SER A 2 -55.89 -29.32 -36.37
C SER A 2 -54.73 -30.00 -35.63
N LEU A 3 -54.72 -30.29 -34.33
CA LEU A 3 -55.62 -30.01 -33.21
C LEU A 3 -54.88 -30.50 -31.93
N LEU A 4 -54.96 -29.71 -30.85
CA LEU A 4 -55.02 -30.02 -29.40
C LEU A 4 -54.62 -31.43 -28.85
N LEU A 5 -53.83 -31.46 -27.75
CA LEU A 5 -54.18 -32.04 -26.42
C LEU A 5 -53.01 -31.82 -25.41
N ARG A 6 -53.06 -30.84 -24.49
CA ARG A 6 -53.45 -30.91 -23.06
C ARG A 6 -52.98 -32.15 -22.27
N THR A 7 -52.02 -31.92 -21.36
CA THR A 7 -52.10 -32.47 -19.99
C THR A 7 -51.32 -31.59 -19.01
N SER A 8 -52.07 -31.03 -18.06
CA SER A 8 -51.59 -30.24 -16.93
C SER A 8 -50.96 -31.14 -15.87
N LEU A 9 -49.86 -30.70 -15.25
CA LEU A 9 -49.48 -31.16 -13.92
C LEU A 9 -49.07 -29.93 -13.10
N LEU A 10 -50.01 -29.43 -12.30
CA LEU A 10 -49.73 -28.50 -11.20
C LEU A 10 -49.13 -29.30 -10.05
N LEU A 11 -47.92 -28.94 -9.62
CA LEU A 11 -47.51 -29.08 -8.23
C LEU A 11 -47.13 -27.69 -7.72
N ALA A 12 -48.02 -27.12 -6.91
CA ALA A 12 -47.73 -26.00 -6.04
C ALA A 12 -47.16 -26.56 -4.73
N LEU A 13 -46.02 -26.08 -4.26
CA LEU A 13 -45.63 -26.18 -2.85
C LEU A 13 -44.58 -25.10 -2.50
N GLY A 14 -44.97 -24.18 -1.63
CA GLY A 14 -44.09 -23.58 -0.62
C GLY A 14 -43.18 -22.41 -1.02
N ALA A 15 -43.72 -21.19 -1.01
CA ALA A 15 -42.92 -19.98 -0.86
C ALA A 15 -42.56 -19.78 0.63
N LEU A 16 -41.27 -19.71 0.95
CA LEU A 16 -40.76 -19.17 2.20
C LEU A 16 -40.00 -17.87 1.90
N PRO A 17 -40.34 -16.72 2.52
CA PRO A 17 -39.61 -15.48 2.34
C PRO A 17 -38.37 -15.50 3.23
N PHE A 18 -37.22 -15.87 2.68
CA PHE A 18 -35.95 -15.50 3.29
C PHE A 18 -35.66 -14.05 2.93
N ALA A 19 -35.99 -13.15 3.86
CA ALA A 19 -35.50 -11.78 3.86
C ALA A 19 -33.97 -11.80 4.02
N VAL A 20 -33.26 -11.53 2.93
CA VAL A 20 -31.80 -11.30 2.98
C VAL A 20 -31.59 -9.82 3.30
N PRO A 21 -30.88 -9.48 4.39
CA PRO A 21 -30.58 -8.08 4.70
C PRO A 21 -29.61 -7.50 3.67
N ALA A 22 -29.89 -6.28 3.23
CA ALA A 22 -29.02 -5.47 2.39
C ALA A 22 -27.76 -5.08 3.17
N ALA A 23 -26.70 -5.88 3.05
CA ALA A 23 -25.36 -5.47 3.45
C ALA A 23 -24.81 -4.54 2.37
N LYS A 24 -24.80 -3.23 2.66
CA LYS A 24 -23.93 -2.26 1.98
C LYS A 24 -22.49 -2.65 2.32
N ASN A 25 -21.92 -3.56 1.55
CA ASN A 25 -20.47 -3.70 1.52
C ASN A 25 -19.95 -2.54 0.68
N SER A 26 -19.53 -1.48 1.37
CA SER A 26 -18.62 -0.50 0.81
C SER A 26 -17.35 -1.24 0.41
N SER A 27 -17.31 -1.73 -0.83
CA SER A 27 -16.05 -2.07 -1.47
C SER A 27 -15.36 -0.74 -1.73
N VAL A 28 -14.64 -0.25 -0.72
CA VAL A 28 -13.45 0.54 -1.00
C VAL A 28 -12.58 -0.41 -1.83
N ALA A 29 -12.60 -0.22 -3.14
CA ALA A 29 -11.55 -0.77 -3.98
C ALA A 29 -10.28 -0.09 -3.50
N GLU A 30 -9.59 -0.72 -2.55
CA GLU A 30 -8.16 -0.52 -2.38
C GLU A 30 -7.56 -0.82 -3.75
N GLU A 31 -7.24 0.23 -4.50
CA GLU A 31 -6.21 0.18 -5.52
C GLU A 31 -5.03 -0.52 -4.87
N ALA A 32 -4.89 -1.80 -5.19
CA ALA A 32 -3.77 -2.63 -4.79
C ALA A 32 -2.54 -2.00 -5.41
N GLY A 33 -1.99 -1.00 -4.73
CA GLY A 33 -0.74 -0.37 -5.09
C GLY A 33 0.27 -1.50 -5.22
N GLN A 34 1.06 -1.43 -6.28
CA GLN A 34 2.08 -2.43 -6.51
C GLN A 34 3.02 -2.40 -5.30
N LYS A 35 3.01 -3.48 -4.52
CA LYS A 35 3.87 -3.62 -3.36
C LYS A 35 5.18 -4.23 -3.83
N MET A 36 6.25 -3.45 -3.79
CA MET A 36 7.59 -3.91 -4.13
C MET A 36 8.42 -4.10 -2.87
N THR A 37 9.24 -5.14 -2.81
CA THR A 37 10.20 -5.37 -1.73
C THR A 37 11.61 -5.47 -2.30
N VAL A 38 12.50 -4.59 -1.83
CA VAL A 38 13.92 -4.57 -2.18
C VAL A 38 14.71 -5.04 -0.97
N SER A 39 15.30 -6.24 -1.05
CA SER A 39 16.07 -6.83 0.05
C SER A 39 17.57 -6.78 -0.26
N GLN A 40 18.34 -6.03 0.52
CA GLN A 40 19.78 -5.81 0.31
C GLN A 40 20.53 -5.62 1.63
N GLU A 41 21.85 -5.85 1.64
CA GLU A 41 22.72 -5.62 2.80
C GLU A 41 23.95 -4.82 2.37
N GLY A 42 24.23 -3.70 3.04
CA GLY A 42 25.41 -2.87 2.80
C GLY A 42 25.49 -2.23 1.41
N ALA A 43 24.36 -2.09 0.70
CA ALA A 43 24.33 -1.70 -0.71
C ALA A 43 23.93 -0.24 -0.93
N ASP A 44 24.34 0.32 -2.07
CA ASP A 44 23.76 1.53 -2.66
C ASP A 44 22.56 1.14 -3.52
N VAL A 45 21.37 1.58 -3.13
CA VAL A 45 20.09 1.23 -3.76
C VAL A 45 19.46 2.49 -4.35
N VAL A 46 19.33 2.54 -5.67
CA VAL A 46 18.54 3.56 -6.36
C VAL A 46 17.28 2.89 -6.88
N HIS A 47 16.11 3.35 -6.43
CA HIS A 47 14.82 2.81 -6.85
C HIS A 47 13.96 3.90 -7.45
N PHE A 48 13.33 3.60 -8.58
CA PHE A 48 12.37 4.50 -9.24
C PHE A 48 10.98 3.91 -9.05
N CYS A 49 10.20 4.54 -8.18
CA CYS A 49 8.83 4.16 -7.94
C CYS A 49 7.97 4.37 -9.19
N ALA A 50 7.16 3.38 -9.51
CA ALA A 50 6.03 3.53 -10.39
C ALA A 50 4.93 4.39 -9.74
N GLU A 51 3.95 4.81 -10.54
CA GLU A 51 2.78 5.53 -10.05
C GLU A 51 2.08 4.77 -8.92
N LEU A 52 1.94 5.44 -7.77
CA LEU A 52 1.29 4.94 -6.57
C LEU A 52 1.90 3.63 -6.01
N GLU A 53 3.20 3.41 -6.21
CA GLU A 53 3.90 2.24 -5.69
C GLU A 53 4.09 2.31 -4.17
N ASP A 54 3.92 1.16 -3.51
CA ASP A 54 4.29 0.96 -2.10
C ASP A 54 5.59 0.16 -2.05
N VAL A 55 6.69 0.81 -1.71
CA VAL A 55 8.02 0.17 -1.69
C VAL A 55 8.48 -0.12 -0.26
N SER A 56 9.03 -1.31 -0.05
CA SER A 56 9.67 -1.72 1.20
C SER A 56 11.13 -2.07 0.97
N PHE A 57 12.03 -1.35 1.61
CA PHE A 57 13.46 -1.66 1.65
C PHE A 57 13.76 -2.45 2.90
N VAL A 58 14.34 -3.64 2.75
CA VAL A 58 14.60 -4.58 3.84
C VAL A 58 16.09 -4.92 3.89
N GLY A 59 16.66 -4.85 5.08
CA GLY A 59 18.03 -5.27 5.37
C GLY A 59 18.79 -4.20 6.15
N SER A 60 20.12 -4.22 6.09
CA SER A 60 20.95 -3.40 6.96
C SER A 60 22.06 -2.64 6.23
N GLY A 61 22.43 -1.47 6.75
CA GLY A 61 23.58 -0.70 6.25
C GLY A 61 23.42 -0.16 4.82
N ASN A 62 22.20 -0.10 4.30
CA ASN A 62 21.97 0.35 2.92
C ASN A 62 21.96 1.88 2.82
N ARG A 63 22.42 2.40 1.68
CA ARG A 63 22.22 3.79 1.25
C ARG A 63 21.18 3.81 0.15
N ILE A 64 20.01 4.37 0.43
CA ILE A 64 18.82 4.27 -0.42
C ILE A 64 18.49 5.64 -0.99
N GLU A 65 18.28 5.71 -2.29
CA GLU A 65 17.68 6.85 -2.98
C GLU A 65 16.38 6.39 -3.65
N ALA A 66 15.24 6.90 -3.16
CA ALA A 66 13.93 6.61 -3.73
C ALA A 66 13.44 7.80 -4.56
N ASN A 67 13.21 7.54 -5.83
CA ASN A 67 12.79 8.50 -6.84
C ASN A 67 11.37 8.23 -7.32
N GLY A 68 10.72 9.25 -7.88
CA GLY A 68 9.38 9.11 -8.46
C GLY A 68 8.24 9.14 -7.44
N PRO A 69 7.00 8.95 -7.89
CA PRO A 69 5.78 9.16 -7.10
C PRO A 69 5.43 7.98 -6.19
N CYS A 70 6.35 7.60 -5.29
CA CYS A 70 6.07 6.59 -4.28
C CYS A 70 4.85 6.99 -3.43
N ARG A 71 3.86 6.11 -3.31
CA ARG A 71 2.73 6.32 -2.40
C ARG A 71 3.16 6.13 -0.97
N SER A 72 3.83 5.01 -0.69
CA SER A 72 4.41 4.73 0.61
C SER A 72 5.81 4.16 0.52
N VAL A 73 6.62 4.48 1.54
CA VAL A 73 7.97 3.96 1.69
C VAL A 73 8.09 3.32 3.07
N SER A 74 8.54 2.07 3.11
CA SER A 74 8.86 1.34 4.33
C SER A 74 10.35 1.01 4.38
N ILE A 75 11.03 1.37 5.46
CA ILE A 75 12.43 0.98 5.72
C ILE A 75 12.43 -0.01 6.89
N VAL A 76 12.92 -1.22 6.66
CA VAL A 76 12.92 -2.30 7.66
C VAL A 76 14.34 -2.83 7.85
N GLY A 77 14.81 -2.87 9.09
CA GLY A 77 16.11 -3.40 9.46
C GLY A 77 16.95 -2.39 10.23
N SER A 78 18.27 -2.36 10.02
CA SER A 78 19.17 -1.54 10.85
C SER A 78 20.16 -0.69 10.05
N ASP A 79 20.49 0.49 10.57
CA ASP A 79 21.56 1.36 10.06
C ASP A 79 21.41 1.73 8.57
N ASN A 80 20.17 1.79 8.05
CA ASN A 80 19.91 2.25 6.69
C ASN A 80 19.85 3.78 6.64
N SER A 81 20.34 4.38 5.57
CA SER A 81 20.24 5.81 5.27
C SER A 81 19.46 5.99 3.98
N ALA A 82 18.30 6.65 4.03
CA ALA A 82 17.40 6.81 2.90
C ALA A 82 17.14 8.29 2.58
N VAL A 83 17.20 8.64 1.31
CA VAL A 83 16.77 9.94 0.77
C VAL A 83 15.61 9.71 -0.18
N LEU A 84 14.45 10.29 0.15
CA LEU A 84 13.25 10.27 -0.68
C LEU A 84 13.21 11.57 -1.48
N MET A 85 13.51 11.47 -2.77
CA MET A 85 13.64 12.62 -3.67
C MET A 85 12.30 13.30 -3.94
N VAL A 86 11.21 12.62 -3.61
CA VAL A 86 9.83 13.09 -3.74
C VAL A 86 9.09 12.75 -2.45
N GLN A 87 8.25 13.67 -1.95
CA GLN A 87 7.51 13.50 -0.70
C GLN A 87 6.41 12.43 -0.82
N PRO A 88 6.48 11.27 -0.14
CA PRO A 88 5.43 10.25 -0.20
C PRO A 88 4.22 10.63 0.67
N GLU A 89 3.13 9.86 0.58
CA GLU A 89 1.99 10.02 1.49
C GLU A 89 2.29 9.41 2.87
N ARG A 90 3.08 8.32 2.90
CA ARG A 90 3.40 7.60 4.13
C ARG A 90 4.87 7.17 4.16
N VAL A 91 5.47 7.32 5.33
CA VAL A 91 6.80 6.77 5.65
C VAL A 91 6.67 5.88 6.88
N SER A 92 7.11 4.63 6.77
CA SER A 92 7.22 3.70 7.90
C SER A 92 8.67 3.31 8.09
N VAL A 93 9.15 3.34 9.32
CA VAL A 93 10.49 2.89 9.68
C VAL A 93 10.37 1.88 10.81
N ASP A 94 10.89 0.68 10.59
CA ASP A 94 10.89 -0.41 11.57
C ASP A 94 12.31 -0.96 11.75
N GLY A 95 12.76 -1.01 13.01
CA GLY A 95 14.07 -1.52 13.38
C GLY A 95 14.91 -0.44 14.05
N ASN A 96 16.23 -0.40 13.79
CA ASN A 96 17.15 0.41 14.60
C ASN A 96 18.05 1.33 13.77
N ASN A 97 18.32 2.54 14.29
CA ASN A 97 19.31 3.46 13.74
C ASN A 97 19.13 3.82 12.25
N ASN A 98 17.91 3.74 11.73
CA ASN A 98 17.65 4.13 10.35
C ASN A 98 17.48 5.65 10.25
N GLN A 99 18.07 6.27 9.23
CA GLN A 99 17.95 7.70 8.96
C GLN A 99 17.18 7.88 7.65
N VAL A 100 16.08 8.62 7.69
CA VAL A 100 15.25 8.87 6.51
C VAL A 100 15.06 10.36 6.34
N HIS A 101 15.37 10.85 5.14
CA HIS A 101 15.14 12.22 4.73
C HIS A 101 14.19 12.29 3.55
N TRP A 102 13.27 13.25 3.51
CA TRP A 102 12.47 13.52 2.32
C TRP A 102 12.59 14.99 1.89
N ILE A 103 12.55 15.19 0.57
CA ILE A 103 12.46 16.51 -0.03
C ILE A 103 11.02 17.01 0.10
N PRO A 104 10.79 18.22 0.65
CA PRO A 104 9.45 18.78 0.77
C PRO A 104 8.87 19.19 -0.59
N SER A 105 7.55 19.24 -0.64
CA SER A 105 6.76 19.69 -1.78
C SER A 105 5.50 20.40 -1.30
N ASP A 106 4.65 20.84 -2.23
CA ASP A 106 3.33 21.42 -1.91
C ASP A 106 2.31 20.37 -1.41
N ARG A 107 2.70 19.09 -1.35
CA ARG A 107 1.84 18.02 -0.83
C ARG A 107 1.75 18.04 0.70
N PRO A 108 0.65 17.52 1.28
CA PRO A 108 0.53 17.34 2.72
C PRO A 108 1.71 16.56 3.30
N LYS A 109 2.11 16.92 4.53
CA LYS A 109 3.19 16.22 5.25
C LYS A 109 2.92 14.71 5.28
N PRO A 110 3.93 13.85 5.07
CA PRO A 110 3.71 12.41 5.12
C PRO A 110 3.23 11.96 6.50
N ALA A 111 2.38 10.95 6.52
CA ALA A 111 2.11 10.20 7.74
C ALA A 111 3.35 9.38 8.10
N ILE A 112 3.98 9.68 9.23
CA ILE A 112 5.24 9.06 9.66
C ILE A 112 4.95 8.09 10.81
N THR A 113 5.39 6.85 10.66
CA THR A 113 5.38 5.83 11.72
C THR A 113 6.81 5.35 11.96
N VAL A 114 7.24 5.33 13.21
CA VAL A 114 8.59 4.91 13.61
C VAL A 114 8.49 3.89 14.73
N ASN A 115 8.99 2.69 14.49
CA ASN A 115 9.04 1.58 15.43
C ASN A 115 10.50 1.16 15.65
N GLY A 116 10.86 0.89 16.91
CA GLY A 116 12.23 0.57 17.32
C GLY A 116 13.02 1.77 17.83
N ARG A 117 14.37 1.69 17.84
CA ARG A 117 15.22 2.65 18.57
C ARG A 117 16.22 3.36 17.64
N GLY A 118 16.47 4.64 17.91
CA GLY A 118 17.54 5.39 17.24
C GLY A 118 17.23 5.79 15.80
N ASN A 119 16.00 5.54 15.33
CA ASN A 119 15.56 5.98 14.01
C ASN A 119 15.34 7.50 14.00
N ALA A 120 15.70 8.15 12.89
CA ALA A 120 15.46 9.57 12.63
C ALA A 120 14.74 9.72 11.29
N VAL A 121 13.69 10.53 11.26
CA VAL A 121 12.86 10.77 10.07
C VAL A 121 12.64 12.27 9.98
N ASP A 122 13.43 12.93 9.14
CA ASP A 122 13.51 14.38 9.06
C ASP A 122 13.21 14.92 7.66
N ARG A 123 12.49 16.05 7.61
CA ARG A 123 12.35 16.81 6.37
C ARG A 123 13.73 17.40 6.03
N ARG A 124 14.20 17.21 4.80
CA ARG A 124 15.41 17.92 4.33
C ARG A 124 15.08 19.42 4.28
N LYS A 125 15.94 20.24 4.89
CA LYS A 125 15.82 21.69 4.72
C LYS A 125 16.26 22.01 3.29
N ASP A 126 15.42 22.70 2.56
CA ASP A 126 15.81 23.32 1.29
C ASP A 126 16.91 24.33 1.63
N GLU A 127 18.11 24.17 1.06
CA GLU A 127 19.18 25.18 1.12
C GLU A 127 18.88 26.34 0.18
#